data_AF-A0A6N4AKB8-F1
#
_entry.id   AF-A0A6N4AKB8-F1
#
_cell.length_a   1.000
_cell.length_b   1.000
_cell.length_c   1.000
_cell.angle_alpha   90.00
_cell.angle_beta   90.00
_cell.angle_gamma   90.00
#
_symmetry.space_group_name_H-M   'P 1'
#
loop_
_entity.id
_entity.type
_entity.pdbx_description
1 polymer ?
#
loop_
_entity_poly.entity_id
_entity_poly.type
_entity_poly.pdbx_seq_one_letter_code
_entity_poly.pdbx_strand_id
1 'polypeptide(L)'
;MGALTDALKNFGPFVSPLIFALFPVCLTLLIISVVWSRKILKSMSVNNEIDYKNTSFNWINFCYSAFIALVSIFPLLGMLGTVLALLSLDITGGATEELKANFFLALDTTAWGLVFSIFFKVLNSVFQTTVESAIEKIDILVKSHYTKKGSSRK
;
A
#
# COMPACT_ATOMS: atom_id res chain seq x y z
N MET A 1 26.46 20.60 -2.96
CA MET A 1 25.50 20.09 -3.96
C MET A 1 25.91 18.78 -4.62
N GLY A 2 27.22 18.42 -4.70
CA GLY A 2 27.68 17.14 -5.26
C GLY A 2 27.19 15.88 -4.53
N ALA A 3 27.41 15.78 -3.21
CA ALA A 3 27.09 14.57 -2.44
C ALA A 3 25.62 14.11 -2.50
N LEU A 4 24.66 15.04 -2.58
CA LEU A 4 23.23 14.70 -2.74
C LEU A 4 22.94 14.16 -4.14
N THR A 5 23.58 14.73 -5.15
CA THR A 5 23.42 14.31 -6.56
C THR A 5 24.06 12.93 -6.78
N ASP A 6 25.21 12.66 -6.17
CA ASP A 6 25.88 11.35 -6.23
C ASP A 6 25.07 10.27 -5.50
N ALA A 7 24.50 10.59 -4.34
CA ALA A 7 23.58 9.70 -3.64
C ALA A 7 22.34 9.40 -4.48
N LEU A 8 21.73 10.42 -5.11
CA LEU A 8 20.55 10.27 -5.96
C LEU A 8 20.83 9.46 -7.24
N LYS A 9 21.97 9.66 -7.89
CA LYS A 9 22.41 8.85 -9.04
C LYS A 9 22.54 7.37 -8.68
N ASN A 10 23.08 7.08 -7.50
CA ASN A 10 23.17 5.70 -7.01
C ASN A 10 21.79 5.09 -6.71
N PHE A 11 20.75 5.90 -6.45
CA PHE A 11 19.37 5.43 -6.22
C PHE A 11 18.58 5.12 -7.51
N GLY A 12 18.95 5.71 -8.65
CA GLY A 12 18.24 5.58 -9.93
C GLY A 12 17.96 4.13 -10.36
N PRO A 13 19.00 3.26 -10.40
CA PRO A 13 18.83 1.86 -10.80
C PRO A 13 17.96 1.03 -9.86
N PHE A 14 17.74 1.48 -8.62
CA PHE A 14 16.97 0.75 -7.62
C PHE A 14 15.46 1.03 -7.66
N VAL A 15 15.02 2.08 -8.36
CA VAL A 15 13.59 2.48 -8.39
C VAL A 15 12.72 1.43 -9.08
N SER A 16 13.11 0.94 -10.26
CA SER A 16 12.33 -0.06 -10.99
C SER A 16 12.22 -1.38 -10.21
N PRO A 17 13.32 -1.98 -9.72
CA PRO A 17 13.24 -3.18 -8.88
C PRO A 17 12.39 -2.98 -7.63
N LEU A 18 12.43 -1.80 -7.02
CA LEU A 18 11.61 -1.48 -5.85
C LEU A 18 10.12 -1.49 -6.16
N ILE A 19 9.69 -0.94 -7.31
CA ILE A 19 8.30 -0.98 -7.76
C ILE A 19 7.82 -2.43 -7.93
N PHE A 20 8.63 -3.28 -8.58
CA PHE A 20 8.28 -4.70 -8.75
C PHE A 20 8.30 -5.48 -7.42
N ALA A 21 9.20 -5.16 -6.49
CA ALA A 21 9.26 -5.77 -5.17
C ALA A 21 8.07 -5.38 -4.28
N LEU A 22 7.55 -4.15 -4.41
CA LEU A 22 6.38 -3.67 -3.66
C LEU A 22 5.07 -4.28 -4.17
N PHE A 23 5.00 -4.72 -5.42
CA PHE A 23 3.81 -5.35 -6.00
C PHE A 23 3.32 -6.58 -5.20
N PRO A 24 4.13 -7.64 -4.97
CA PRO A 24 3.69 -8.80 -4.20
C PRO A 24 3.40 -8.45 -2.73
N VAL A 25 4.09 -7.46 -2.16
CA VAL A 25 3.81 -6.97 -0.79
C VAL A 25 2.41 -6.36 -0.72
N CYS A 26 2.04 -5.52 -1.69
CA CYS A 26 0.68 -4.95 -1.76
C CYS A 26 -0.38 -6.04 -1.98
N LEU A 27 -0.10 -7.01 -2.84
CA LEU A 27 -1.01 -8.12 -3.11
C LEU A 27 -1.25 -8.96 -1.85
N THR A 28 -0.18 -9.34 -1.14
CA THR A 28 -0.27 -10.14 0.08
C THR A 28 -0.99 -9.40 1.21
N LEU A 29 -0.73 -8.11 1.41
CA LEU A 29 -1.45 -7.29 2.39
C LEU A 29 -2.94 -7.22 2.07
N LEU A 30 -3.31 -7.01 0.80
CA LEU A 30 -4.71 -7.00 0.37
C LEU A 30 -5.39 -8.34 0.62
N ILE A 31 -4.76 -9.45 0.23
CA ILE A 31 -5.30 -10.81 0.43
C ILE A 31 -5.47 -11.09 1.92
N ILE A 32 -4.47 -10.77 2.76
CA ILE A 32 -4.54 -10.95 4.21
C ILE A 32 -5.73 -10.18 4.76
N SER A 33 -5.87 -8.89 4.45
CA SER A 33 -6.99 -8.07 4.92
C SER A 33 -8.35 -8.66 4.52
N VAL A 34 -8.51 -9.11 3.26
CA VAL A 34 -9.77 -9.68 2.78
C VAL A 34 -10.09 -11.04 3.41
N VAL A 35 -9.12 -11.96 3.45
CA VAL A 35 -9.30 -13.30 4.03
C VAL A 35 -9.67 -13.20 5.50
N TRP A 36 -9.01 -12.30 6.23
CA TRP A 36 -9.24 -12.13 7.66
C TRP A 36 -10.58 -11.43 7.94
N SER A 37 -10.96 -10.41 7.16
CA SER A 37 -12.32 -9.83 7.22
C SER A 37 -13.41 -10.88 7.02
N ARG A 38 -13.26 -11.75 6.01
CA ARG A 38 -14.22 -12.86 5.77
C ARG A 38 -14.23 -13.87 6.93
N LYS A 39 -13.06 -14.22 7.46
CA LYS A 39 -12.94 -15.15 8.59
C LYS A 39 -13.65 -14.62 9.84
N ILE A 40 -13.51 -13.32 10.14
CA ILE A 40 -14.16 -12.70 11.30
C ILE A 40 -15.67 -12.56 11.09
N LEU A 41 -16.12 -12.19 9.89
CA LEU A 41 -17.56 -12.16 9.56
C LEU A 41 -18.21 -13.53 9.80
N LYS A 42 -17.53 -14.61 9.42
CA LYS A 42 -18.03 -15.98 9.66
C LYS A 42 -17.99 -16.37 11.15
N SER A 43 -16.96 -15.97 11.88
CA SER A 43 -16.83 -16.30 13.32
C SER A 43 -17.80 -15.52 14.21
N MET A 44 -18.32 -14.36 13.76
CA MET A 44 -19.39 -13.64 14.44
C MET A 44 -20.67 -14.47 14.60
N SER A 45 -20.94 -15.43 13.71
CA SER A 45 -22.10 -16.31 13.81
C SER A 45 -21.90 -17.47 14.80
N VAL A 46 -20.66 -17.80 15.20
CA VAL A 46 -20.36 -19.09 15.84
C VAL A 46 -19.81 -18.97 17.27
N ASN A 47 -19.04 -17.93 17.62
CA ASN A 47 -18.41 -17.83 18.95
C ASN A 47 -18.38 -16.40 19.52
N ASN A 48 -18.46 -16.30 20.85
CA ASN A 48 -18.65 -15.04 21.62
C ASN A 48 -17.36 -14.53 22.30
N GLU A 49 -16.17 -14.95 21.87
CA GLU A 49 -14.91 -14.42 22.42
C GLU A 49 -14.58 -13.04 21.82
N ILE A 50 -14.83 -12.00 22.61
CA ILE A 50 -14.77 -10.60 22.17
C ILE A 50 -13.32 -10.07 22.14
N ASP A 51 -12.43 -10.54 23.03
CA ASP A 51 -11.03 -10.09 23.07
C ASP A 51 -10.25 -10.50 21.82
N TYR A 52 -10.44 -11.74 21.33
CA TYR A 52 -9.84 -12.19 20.07
C TYR A 52 -10.30 -11.36 18.86
N LYS A 53 -11.58 -10.94 18.86
CA LYS A 53 -12.16 -10.13 17.78
C LYS A 53 -11.62 -8.71 17.77
N ASN A 54 -11.40 -8.10 18.93
CA ASN A 54 -10.86 -6.74 19.04
C ASN A 54 -9.41 -6.64 18.54
N THR A 55 -8.54 -7.57 18.95
CA THR A 55 -7.14 -7.60 18.48
C THR A 55 -7.08 -7.84 16.97
N SER A 56 -7.90 -8.76 16.45
CA SER A 56 -7.93 -9.05 15.02
C SER A 56 -8.46 -7.86 14.21
N PHE A 57 -9.43 -7.11 14.73
CA PHE A 57 -9.96 -5.89 14.11
C PHE A 57 -8.89 -4.81 13.93
N ASN A 58 -8.15 -4.48 15.00
CA ASN A 58 -7.09 -3.46 14.92
C ASN A 58 -6.04 -3.81 13.87
N TRP A 59 -5.74 -5.10 13.75
CA TRP A 59 -4.74 -5.59 12.83
C TRP A 59 -5.22 -5.63 11.37
N ILE A 60 -6.51 -5.92 11.11
CA ILE A 60 -7.11 -5.70 9.77
C ILE A 60 -7.03 -4.23 9.38
N ASN A 61 -7.43 -3.34 10.28
CA ASN A 61 -7.46 -1.91 10.00
C ASN A 61 -6.04 -1.38 9.71
N PHE A 62 -5.05 -1.80 10.50
CA PHE A 62 -3.64 -1.48 10.25
C PHE A 62 -3.14 -2.00 8.90
N CYS A 63 -3.33 -3.29 8.60
CA CYS A 63 -2.88 -3.89 7.34
C CYS A 63 -3.56 -3.26 6.12
N TYR A 64 -4.86 -2.99 6.21
CA TYR A 64 -5.63 -2.36 5.14
C TYR A 64 -5.20 -0.90 4.94
N SER A 65 -5.05 -0.13 6.02
CA SER A 65 -4.56 1.25 5.95
C SER A 65 -3.13 1.32 5.35
N ALA A 66 -2.24 0.43 5.80
CA ALA A 66 -0.89 0.31 5.25
C ALA A 66 -0.91 -0.04 3.76
N PHE A 67 -1.81 -0.94 3.33
CA PHE A 67 -2.00 -1.25 1.91
C PHE A 67 -2.40 -0.01 1.10
N ILE A 68 -3.41 0.77 1.54
CA ILE A 68 -3.83 1.99 0.84
C ILE A 68 -2.67 2.99 0.73
N ALA A 69 -1.92 3.17 1.81
CA ALA A 69 -0.74 4.04 1.83
C ALA A 69 0.30 3.57 0.81
N LEU A 70 0.65 2.28 0.78
CA LEU A 70 1.60 1.72 -0.19
C LEU A 70 1.13 1.89 -1.64
N VAL A 71 -0.16 1.72 -1.91
CA VAL A 71 -0.73 1.94 -3.26
C VAL A 71 -0.52 3.38 -3.74
N SER A 72 -0.53 4.34 -2.81
CA SER A 72 -0.26 5.76 -3.10
C SER A 72 1.23 6.09 -3.29
N ILE A 73 2.14 5.21 -2.84
CA ILE A 73 3.58 5.37 -3.00
C ILE A 73 4.03 5.01 -4.41
N PHE A 74 3.35 4.10 -5.13
CA PHE A 74 3.75 3.71 -6.49
C PHE A 74 3.86 4.90 -7.48
N PRO A 75 2.88 5.81 -7.59
CA PRO A 75 3.01 6.98 -8.45
C PRO A 75 4.12 7.93 -7.99
N LEU A 76 4.35 8.04 -6.68
CA LEU A 76 5.43 8.87 -6.12
C LEU A 76 6.81 8.29 -6.49
N LEU A 77 6.97 6.97 -6.44
CA LEU A 77 8.18 6.29 -6.89
C LEU A 77 8.40 6.44 -8.40
N GLY A 78 7.33 6.37 -9.20
CA GLY A 78 7.39 6.65 -10.63
C GLY A 78 7.91 8.07 -10.93
N MET A 79 7.35 9.07 -10.25
CA MET A 79 7.80 10.45 -10.35
C MET A 79 9.26 10.61 -9.90
N LEU A 80 9.68 9.93 -8.83
CA LEU A 80 11.07 9.90 -8.38
C LEU A 80 12.00 9.31 -9.45
N GLY A 81 11.59 8.25 -10.15
CA GLY A 81 12.31 7.71 -11.29
C GLY A 81 12.60 8.75 -12.38
N THR A 82 11.62 9.58 -12.73
CA THR A 82 11.84 10.68 -13.69
C THR A 82 12.80 11.74 -13.19
N VAL A 83 12.71 12.13 -11.92
CA VAL A 83 13.59 13.14 -11.32
C VAL A 83 15.03 12.64 -11.33
N LEU A 84 15.25 11.36 -11.02
CA LEU A 84 16.58 10.74 -11.04
C LEU A 84 17.17 10.63 -12.43
N ALA A 85 16.36 10.31 -13.45
CA ALA A 85 16.83 10.30 -14.83
C ALA A 85 17.21 11.70 -15.30
N LEU A 86 16.43 12.73 -14.95
CA LEU A 86 16.72 14.13 -15.27
C LEU A 86 18.02 14.62 -14.60
N LEU A 87 18.26 14.26 -13.33
CA LEU A 87 19.51 14.60 -12.63
C LEU A 87 20.72 13.80 -13.10
N SER A 88 20.50 12.63 -13.69
CA SER A 88 21.56 11.80 -14.28
C SER A 88 22.04 12.28 -15.64
N LEU A 89 21.38 13.29 -16.23
CA LEU A 89 21.79 13.88 -17.50
C LEU A 89 23.04 14.73 -17.28
N ASP A 90 24.19 14.21 -17.70
CA ASP A 90 25.40 15.01 -17.78
C ASP A 90 25.44 15.70 -19.16
N ILE A 91 25.28 17.03 -19.17
CA ILE A 91 25.18 17.85 -20.39
C ILE A 91 26.59 18.09 -20.98
N THR A 92 27.65 17.58 -20.34
CA THR A 92 29.05 17.88 -20.69
C THR A 92 29.65 16.98 -21.79
N GLY A 93 28.99 15.88 -22.18
CA GLY A 93 29.45 15.00 -23.27
C GLY A 93 28.32 14.71 -24.25
N GLY A 94 28.55 14.86 -25.56
CA GLY A 94 27.57 14.71 -26.65
C GLY A 94 26.99 13.30 -26.86
N ALA A 95 26.65 12.57 -25.80
CA ALA A 95 26.12 11.21 -25.82
C ALA A 95 24.58 11.21 -25.92
N THR A 96 24.05 11.53 -27.11
CA THR A 96 22.61 11.53 -27.40
C THR A 96 21.90 10.19 -27.17
N GLU A 97 22.61 9.06 -27.29
CA GLU A 97 22.03 7.73 -27.11
C GLU A 97 21.84 7.34 -25.63
N GLU A 98 22.81 7.65 -24.77
CA GLU A 98 22.69 7.41 -23.32
C GLU A 98 21.61 8.30 -22.68
N LEU A 99 21.49 9.54 -23.16
CA LEU A 99 20.40 10.44 -22.80
C LEU A 99 19.04 9.80 -23.09
N LYS A 100 18.84 9.31 -24.31
CA LYS A 100 17.59 8.66 -24.74
C LYS A 100 17.27 7.44 -23.87
N ALA A 101 18.27 6.59 -23.60
CA ALA A 101 18.08 5.39 -22.78
C ALA A 101 17.64 5.70 -21.34
N ASN A 102 18.29 6.67 -20.68
CA ASN A 102 17.94 7.07 -19.31
C ASN A 102 16.52 7.67 -19.23
N PHE A 103 16.13 8.46 -20.23
CA PHE A 103 14.77 9.01 -20.32
C PHE A 103 13.71 7.92 -20.50
N PHE A 104 13.92 6.96 -21.40
CA PHE A 104 12.97 5.86 -21.58
C PHE A 104 12.88 4.97 -20.34
N LEU A 105 13.99 4.73 -19.65
CA LEU A 105 13.99 3.98 -18.39
C LEU A 105 13.15 4.70 -17.32
N ALA A 106 13.30 6.02 -17.18
CA ALA A 106 12.46 6.80 -16.28
C ALA A 106 10.96 6.76 -16.64
N LEU A 107 10.65 6.92 -17.92
CA LEU A 107 9.27 6.84 -18.39
C LEU A 107 8.67 5.47 -18.12
N ASP A 108 9.45 4.40 -18.30
CA ASP A 108 9.01 3.03 -17.99
C ASP A 108 8.73 2.86 -16.49
N THR A 109 9.61 3.35 -15.59
CA THR A 109 9.34 3.31 -14.14
C THR A 109 8.07 4.07 -13.74
N THR A 110 7.78 5.18 -14.43
CA THR A 110 6.57 5.96 -14.21
C THR A 110 5.34 5.21 -14.69
N ALA A 111 5.43 4.60 -15.87
CA ALA A 111 4.35 3.80 -16.43
C ALA A 111 4.01 2.63 -15.50
N TRP A 112 4.99 1.86 -15.04
CA TRP A 112 4.77 0.76 -14.10
C TRP A 112 4.20 1.22 -12.76
N GLY A 113 4.72 2.32 -12.21
CA GLY A 113 4.20 2.91 -10.97
C GLY A 113 2.72 3.31 -11.08
N LEU A 114 2.33 3.92 -12.21
CA LEU A 114 0.93 4.27 -12.49
C LEU A 114 0.05 3.03 -12.70
N VAL A 115 0.49 2.10 -13.56
CA VAL A 115 -0.27 0.89 -13.89
C VAL A 115 -0.58 0.09 -12.62
N PHE A 116 0.41 -0.12 -11.75
CA PHE A 116 0.19 -0.84 -10.49
C PHE A 116 -0.70 -0.06 -9.53
N SER A 117 -0.53 1.26 -9.41
CA SER A 117 -1.41 2.07 -8.54
C SER A 117 -2.88 2.01 -9.00
N ILE A 118 -3.13 2.13 -10.30
CA ILE A 118 -4.49 2.05 -10.86
C ILE A 118 -5.06 0.65 -10.63
N PHE A 119 -4.31 -0.39 -10.96
CA PHE A 119 -4.72 -1.78 -10.76
C PHE A 119 -5.13 -2.05 -9.31
N PHE A 120 -4.28 -1.69 -8.34
CA PHE A 120 -4.59 -1.90 -6.93
C PHE A 120 -5.74 -1.02 -6.43
N LYS A 121 -5.90 0.21 -6.92
CA LYS A 121 -7.06 1.06 -6.57
C LYS A 121 -8.38 0.47 -7.05
N VAL A 122 -8.40 -0.07 -8.27
CA VAL A 122 -9.59 -0.75 -8.82
C VAL A 122 -9.91 -2.00 -8.01
N LEU A 123 -8.92 -2.85 -7.74
CA LEU A 123 -9.11 -4.00 -6.87
C LEU A 123 -9.60 -3.59 -5.48
N ASN A 124 -8.98 -2.56 -4.91
CA ASN A 124 -9.36 -2.04 -3.60
C ASN A 124 -10.83 -1.61 -3.57
N SER A 125 -11.31 -0.90 -4.59
CA SER A 125 -12.71 -0.45 -4.66
C SER A 125 -13.71 -1.61 -4.55
N VAL A 126 -13.39 -2.78 -5.11
CA VAL A 126 -14.24 -3.98 -5.02
C VAL A 126 -14.21 -4.55 -3.60
N PHE A 127 -13.03 -4.66 -2.98
CA PHE A 127 -12.87 -5.30 -1.67
C PHE A 127 -13.20 -4.40 -0.49
N GLN A 128 -13.10 -3.08 -0.67
CA GLN A 128 -13.33 -2.07 0.36
C GLN A 128 -14.66 -2.31 1.06
N THR A 129 -15.73 -2.52 0.28
CA THR A 129 -17.07 -2.80 0.81
C THR A 129 -17.12 -3.99 1.77
N THR A 130 -16.37 -5.06 1.48
CA THR A 130 -16.32 -6.26 2.33
C THR A 130 -15.53 -6.03 3.61
N VAL A 131 -14.39 -5.34 3.50
CA VAL A 131 -13.51 -5.04 4.64
C VAL A 131 -14.20 -4.05 5.59
N GLU A 132 -14.77 -2.99 5.04
CA GLU A 132 -15.44 -1.91 5.78
C GLU A 132 -16.71 -2.42 6.48
N SER A 133 -17.50 -3.27 5.82
CA SER A 133 -18.64 -3.96 6.46
C SER A 133 -18.21 -4.86 7.62
N ALA A 134 -17.06 -5.53 7.53
CA ALA A 134 -16.55 -6.35 8.62
C ALA A 134 -16.11 -5.48 9.81
N ILE A 135 -15.42 -4.39 9.52
CA ILE A 135 -14.94 -3.40 10.51
C ILE A 135 -16.14 -2.80 11.28
N GLU A 136 -17.14 -2.28 10.57
CA GLU A 136 -18.32 -1.65 11.19
C GLU A 136 -19.07 -2.60 12.13
N LYS A 137 -19.30 -3.85 11.69
CA LYS A 137 -20.01 -4.85 12.51
C LYS A 137 -19.24 -5.19 13.79
N ILE A 138 -17.91 -5.26 13.73
CA ILE A 138 -17.08 -5.53 14.91
C ILE A 138 -17.12 -4.33 15.86
N ASP A 139 -17.01 -3.11 15.35
CA ASP A 139 -17.07 -1.88 16.17
C ASP A 139 -18.37 -1.79 16.97
N ILE A 140 -19.51 -2.01 16.30
CA ILE A 140 -20.84 -2.05 16.96
C ILE A 140 -20.88 -3.12 18.06
N LEU A 141 -20.36 -4.32 17.79
CA LEU A 141 -20.38 -5.43 18.73
C LEU A 141 -19.49 -5.13 19.95
N VAL A 142 -18.29 -4.59 19.74
CA VAL A 142 -17.37 -4.17 20.80
C VAL A 142 -18.01 -3.07 21.64
N LYS A 143 -18.56 -2.03 21.01
CA LYS A 143 -19.21 -0.90 21.70
C LYS A 143 -20.40 -1.36 22.55
N SER A 144 -21.25 -2.23 22.03
CA SER A 144 -22.40 -2.77 22.76
C SER A 144 -22.00 -3.56 24.01
N HIS A 145 -20.88 -4.29 23.97
CA HIS A 145 -20.38 -5.06 25.10
C HIS A 145 -19.90 -4.16 26.26
N TYR A 146 -19.21 -3.06 25.96
CA TYR A 146 -18.79 -2.10 26.97
C TYR A 146 -19.98 -1.37 27.62
N THR A 147 -21.00 -0.99 26.83
CA THR A 147 -22.21 -0.37 27.38
C THR A 147 -22.95 -1.32 28.33
N LYS A 148 -23.04 -2.61 28.01
CA LYS A 148 -23.69 -3.62 28.86
C LYS A 148 -22.94 -3.84 30.18
N LYS A 149 -21.60 -3.89 30.14
CA LYS A 149 -20.77 -4.06 31.35
C LYS A 149 -20.82 -2.85 32.29
N GLY A 150 -20.99 -1.64 31.74
CA GLY A 150 -21.20 -0.42 32.52
C GLY A 150 -22.57 -0.33 33.19
N SER A 151 -23.62 -0.89 32.56
CA SER A 151 -24.97 -0.91 33.13
C SER A 151 -25.17 -1.96 34.21
N SER A 152 -24.42 -3.06 34.20
CA SER A 152 -24.54 -4.14 35.19
C SER A 152 -23.75 -3.91 36.49
N ARG A 153 -23.04 -2.78 36.60
CA ARG A 153 -22.29 -2.34 37.79
C ARG A 153 -22.92 -1.16 38.53
N LYS A 154 -24.09 -0.69 38.08
CA LYS A 154 -24.94 0.27 38.80
C LYS A 154 -26.13 -0.49 39.37
#